data_AF-A0A0B1SX70-F1
#
_entry.id   AF-A0A0B1SX70-F1
#
_cell.length_a   1.000
_cell.length_b   1.000
_cell.length_c   1.000
_cell.angle_alpha   90.00
_cell.angle_beta   90.00
_cell.angle_gamma   90.00
#
_symmetry.space_group_name_H-M   'P 1'
#
loop_
_entity.id
_entity.type
_entity.pdbx_description
1 polymer ?
#
loop_
_entity_poly.entity_id
_entity_poly.type
_entity_poly.pdbx_seq_one_letter_code
_entity_poly.pdbx_strand_id
1 'polypeptide(L)'
;MAKTCLGRLQPSFQKIPVPVADLECERVYAEVVADNAEAAIVPDYQDRTAEVVVELEKGTVHLLPFLSVQQQVEQGSVRLL
;
A
#
# COMPACT_ATOMS: atom_id res chain seq x y z
N MET A 1 -9.05 7.34 36.64
CA MET A 1 -10.10 7.46 35.61
C MET A 1 -9.66 8.50 34.59
N ALA A 2 -9.28 8.07 33.38
CA ALA A 2 -8.84 8.98 32.33
C ALA A 2 -10.00 9.91 31.93
N LYS A 3 -9.88 11.21 32.19
CA LYS A 3 -10.84 12.22 31.76
C LYS A 3 -10.54 12.56 30.29
N THR A 4 -10.96 11.72 29.37
CA THR A 4 -10.82 11.96 27.93
C THR A 4 -11.63 13.21 27.53
N CYS A 5 -11.03 14.12 26.76
CA CYS A 5 -11.62 15.41 26.37
C CYS A 5 -12.93 15.27 25.59
N LEU A 6 -13.12 14.14 24.88
CA LEU A 6 -14.32 13.86 24.08
C LEU A 6 -15.61 13.87 24.90
N GLY A 7 -15.59 13.41 26.15
CA GLY A 7 -16.78 13.38 27.02
C GLY A 7 -17.30 14.76 27.43
N ARG A 8 -16.57 15.84 27.08
CA ARG A 8 -16.97 17.24 27.31
C ARG A 8 -17.55 17.91 26.06
N LEU A 9 -17.53 17.25 24.92
CA LEU A 9 -18.06 17.76 23.65
C LEU A 9 -19.54 17.40 23.50
N GLN A 10 -20.27 18.10 22.63
CA GLN A 10 -21.65 17.72 22.29
C GLN A 10 -21.67 16.29 21.70
N PRO A 11 -22.77 15.51 21.85
CA PRO A 11 -22.84 14.11 21.43
C PRO A 11 -22.36 13.83 20.00
N SER A 12 -22.59 14.76 19.07
CA SER A 12 -22.14 14.68 17.66
C SER A 12 -20.62 14.75 17.48
N PHE A 13 -19.88 15.31 18.44
CA PHE A 13 -18.42 15.51 18.39
C PHE A 13 -17.64 14.57 19.32
N GLN A 14 -18.31 13.62 19.98
CA GLN A 14 -17.64 12.66 20.88
C GLN A 14 -16.96 11.50 20.14
N LYS A 15 -17.00 11.51 18.82
CA LYS A 15 -16.34 10.53 17.95
C LYS A 15 -15.16 11.18 17.25
N ILE A 16 -14.01 10.52 17.28
CA ILE A 16 -12.87 10.88 16.45
C ILE A 16 -13.04 10.10 15.13
N PRO A 17 -13.09 10.76 13.97
CA PRO A 17 -13.03 10.06 12.70
C PRO A 17 -11.70 9.32 12.61
N VAL A 18 -11.74 8.06 12.20
CA VAL A 18 -10.50 7.30 11.96
C VAL A 18 -9.92 7.81 10.65
N PRO A 19 -8.77 8.52 10.64
CA PRO A 19 -8.16 8.91 9.39
C PRO A 19 -7.74 7.64 8.64
N VAL A 20 -8.16 7.54 7.38
CA VAL A 20 -7.66 6.51 6.46
C VAL A 20 -6.42 7.08 5.81
N ALA A 21 -5.31 6.36 5.88
CA ALA A 21 -4.10 6.75 5.14
C ALA A 21 -4.38 6.58 3.65
N ASP A 22 -4.15 7.65 2.88
CA ASP A 22 -4.12 7.57 1.43
C ASP A 22 -2.75 7.05 1.00
N LEU A 23 -2.73 5.86 0.41
CA LEU A 23 -1.51 5.17 -0.04
C LEU A 23 -1.40 5.16 -1.57
N GLU A 24 -2.27 5.87 -2.31
CA GLU A 24 -2.29 5.84 -3.78
C GLU A 24 -0.95 6.31 -4.40
N CYS A 25 -0.25 7.22 -3.72
CA CYS A 25 1.02 7.76 -4.19
C CYS A 25 2.26 7.11 -3.57
N GLU A 26 2.09 6.20 -2.60
CA GLU A 26 3.21 5.62 -1.86
C GLU A 26 3.97 4.61 -2.73
N ARG A 27 5.30 4.77 -2.78
CA ARG A 27 6.20 3.91 -3.55
C ARG A 27 7.18 3.21 -2.65
N VAL A 28 7.46 1.95 -2.96
CA VAL A 28 8.32 1.09 -2.14
C VAL A 28 9.38 0.42 -2.98
N TYR A 29 10.55 0.20 -2.37
CA TYR A 29 11.55 -0.73 -2.91
C TYR A 29 11.14 -2.15 -2.54
N ALA A 30 10.91 -2.95 -3.57
CA ALA A 30 10.39 -4.31 -3.47
C ALA A 30 11.41 -5.29 -4.07
N GLU A 31 11.97 -6.15 -3.22
CA GLU A 31 12.83 -7.27 -3.64
C GLU A 31 11.97 -8.52 -3.86
N VAL A 32 12.11 -9.14 -5.02
CA VAL A 32 11.40 -10.39 -5.35
C VAL A 32 12.17 -11.58 -4.79
N VAL A 33 11.56 -12.33 -3.88
CA VAL A 33 12.24 -13.44 -3.18
C VAL A 33 11.83 -14.83 -3.68
N ALA A 34 10.68 -14.94 -4.37
CA ALA A 34 10.14 -16.19 -4.90
C ALA A 34 10.35 -16.34 -6.41
N ASP A 35 10.57 -17.57 -6.90
CA ASP A 35 10.82 -17.88 -8.32
C ASP A 35 9.59 -17.72 -9.24
N ASN A 36 8.38 -17.67 -8.68
CA ASN A 36 7.12 -17.56 -9.43
C ASN A 36 6.21 -16.48 -8.81
N ALA A 37 6.75 -15.30 -8.55
CA ALA A 37 5.94 -14.19 -8.06
C ALA A 37 4.93 -13.74 -9.14
N GLU A 38 3.67 -13.52 -8.75
CA GLU A 38 2.65 -12.98 -9.65
C GLU A 38 3.04 -11.56 -10.09
N ALA A 39 2.84 -11.26 -11.38
CA ALA A 39 3.13 -9.93 -11.93
C ALA A 39 2.37 -8.82 -11.20
N ALA A 40 3.01 -7.66 -11.07
CA ALA A 40 2.38 -6.48 -10.48
C ALA A 40 1.69 -5.65 -11.57
N ILE A 41 0.47 -5.19 -11.30
CA ILE A 41 -0.26 -4.26 -12.16
C ILE A 41 -0.04 -2.85 -11.62
N VAL A 42 0.53 -1.98 -12.46
CA VAL A 42 0.96 -0.63 -12.08
C VAL A 42 0.22 0.37 -12.95
N PRO A 43 -0.33 1.46 -12.40
CA PRO A 43 -0.92 2.52 -13.20
C PRO A 43 0.13 3.18 -14.09
N ASP A 44 -0.22 3.48 -15.34
CA ASP A 44 0.62 4.31 -16.21
C ASP A 44 0.52 5.78 -15.75
N TYR A 45 1.67 6.40 -15.50
CA TYR A 45 1.75 7.80 -15.07
C TYR A 45 1.61 8.80 -16.23
N GLN A 46 1.75 8.35 -17.47
CA GLN A 46 1.51 9.14 -18.67
C GLN A 46 0.03 9.06 -19.09
N ASP A 47 -0.62 7.92 -18.86
CA ASP A 47 -2.04 7.70 -19.13
C ASP A 47 -2.74 7.06 -17.92
N ARG A 48 -3.51 7.88 -17.19
CA ARG A 48 -4.24 7.46 -15.98
C ARG A 48 -5.30 6.40 -16.23
N THR A 49 -5.63 6.10 -17.48
CA THR A 49 -6.59 5.05 -17.85
C THR A 49 -5.92 3.74 -18.24
N ALA A 50 -4.60 3.73 -18.35
CA ALA A 50 -3.81 2.58 -18.74
C ALA A 50 -3.08 1.96 -17.54
N GLU A 51 -2.80 0.67 -17.69
CA GLU A 51 -2.07 -0.14 -16.72
C GLU A 51 -0.89 -0.82 -17.41
N VAL A 52 0.22 -0.95 -16.68
CA VAL A 52 1.43 -1.62 -17.09
C VAL A 52 1.60 -2.87 -16.23
N VAL A 53 1.84 -4.00 -16.88
CA VAL A 53 2.16 -5.26 -16.20
C VAL A 53 3.66 -5.36 -16.04
N VAL A 54 4.12 -5.52 -14.79
CA VAL A 54 5.53 -5.67 -14.44
C VAL A 54 5.77 -7.11 -14.00
N GLU A 55 6.59 -7.83 -14.75
CA GLU A 55 7.03 -9.18 -14.37
C GLU A 55 8.02 -9.11 -13.19
N LEU A 56 7.80 -9.95 -12.19
CA LEU A 56 8.57 -10.00 -10.95
C LEU A 56 9.49 -11.22 -10.97
N GLU A 57 10.71 -11.04 -11.46
CA GLU A 57 11.72 -12.10 -11.50
C GLU A 57 12.48 -12.19 -10.17
N LYS A 58 12.77 -13.40 -9.69
CA LYS A 58 13.48 -13.57 -8.42
C LYS A 58 14.84 -12.89 -8.40
N GLY A 59 15.13 -12.20 -7.31
CA GLY A 59 16.40 -11.52 -7.05
C GLY A 59 16.49 -10.11 -7.65
N THR A 60 15.44 -9.66 -8.36
CA THR A 60 15.35 -8.27 -8.81
C THR A 60 14.82 -7.36 -7.69
N VAL A 61 15.07 -6.07 -7.85
CA VAL A 61 14.53 -5.01 -6.99
C VAL A 61 13.82 -4.00 -7.86
N HIS A 62 12.57 -3.70 -7.54
CA HIS A 62 11.75 -2.75 -8.27
C HIS A 62 11.30 -1.59 -7.37
N LEU A 63 11.08 -0.42 -7.97
CA LEU A 63 10.40 0.70 -7.33
C LEU A 63 8.96 0.76 -7.84
N LEU A 64 8.01 0.31 -7.02
CA LEU A 64 6.60 0.11 -7.42
C LEU A 64 5.65 0.80 -6.44
N PRO A 65 4.41 1.14 -6.85
CA PRO A 65 3.38 1.59 -5.92
C PRO A 65 3.09 0.49 -4.90
N PHE A 66 2.96 0.86 -3.63
CA PHE A 66 2.71 -0.12 -2.56
C PHE A 66 1.45 -0.95 -2.83
N LEU A 67 0.37 -0.30 -3.25
CA LEU A 67 -0.90 -0.96 -3.55
C LEU A 67 -0.78 -2.02 -4.66
N SER A 68 0.13 -1.82 -5.62
CA SER A 68 0.38 -2.77 -6.72
C SER A 68 1.11 -4.05 -6.29
N VAL A 69 1.78 -4.03 -5.13
CA VAL A 69 2.57 -5.17 -4.61
C VAL A 69 2.08 -5.67 -3.25
N GLN A 70 1.01 -5.09 -2.70
CA GLN A 70 0.51 -5.40 -1.36
C GLN A 70 0.25 -6.90 -1.19
N GLN A 71 -0.40 -7.52 -2.17
CA GLN A 71 -0.74 -8.94 -2.13
C GLN A 71 0.52 -9.82 -2.13
N GLN A 72 1.52 -9.49 -2.95
CA GLN A 72 2.79 -10.21 -3.02
C GLN A 72 3.59 -10.08 -1.71
N VAL A 73 3.50 -8.92 -1.05
CA VAL A 73 4.09 -8.72 0.28
C VAL A 73 3.37 -9.57 1.33
N GLU A 74 2.03 -9.60 1.33
CA GLU A 74 1.23 -10.42 2.25
C GLU A 74 1.48 -11.92 2.06
N GLN A 75 1.73 -12.35 0.81
CA GLN A 75 2.08 -13.73 0.47
C GLN A 75 3.56 -14.07 0.76
N GLY A 76 4.41 -13.06 1.02
CA GLY A 76 5.85 -13.24 1.24
C GLY A 76 6.65 -13.56 -0.02
N SER A 77 6.10 -13.35 -1.22
CA SER A 77 6.83 -13.48 -2.50
C SER A 77 7.67 -12.24 -2.81
N VAL A 78 7.35 -11.11 -2.17
CA VAL A 78 8.09 -9.85 -2.22
C VAL A 78 8.45 -9.39 -0.80
N ARG A 79 9.66 -8.86 -0.63
CA ARG A 79 10.14 -8.22 0.60
C ARG A 79 10.33 -6.73 0.39
N LEU A 80 9.75 -5.91 1.27
CA LEU A 80 10.01 -4.48 1.31
C LEU A 80 11.38 -4.19 1.91
N LEU A 81 12.11 -3.23 1.33
CA LEU A 81 13.43 -2.77 1.77
C LEU A 81 13.36 -1.44 2.53
#